data_AF-A0A0Q5RC45-F1
#
_entry.id   AF-A0A0Q5RC45-F1
#
_cell.length_a   1.000
_cell.length_b   1.000
_cell.length_c   1.000
_cell.angle_alpha   90.00
_cell.angle_beta   90.00
_cell.angle_gamma   90.00
#
_symmetry.space_group_name_H-M   'P 1'
#
loop_
_entity.id
_entity.type
_entity.pdbx_description
1 polymer ?
#
loop_
_entity_poly.entity_id
_entity_poly.type
_entity_poly.pdbx_seq_one_letter_code
_entity_poly.pdbx_strand_id
1 'polypeptide(L)'
;MNPVRAFLLEALQRVANGGDIDRTELDTAVPNPRSLDRNEKSAWEELSHWADDGDIRERDQRYAEFKREWMRDHVAALTANGS
;
A
#
# COMPACT_ATOMS: atom_id res chain seq x y z
N MET A 1 15.00 8.86 6.20
CA MET A 1 13.86 7.97 5.93
C MET A 1 14.34 6.85 5.00
N ASN A 2 14.03 5.58 5.29
CA ASN A 2 14.34 4.45 4.42
C ASN A 2 13.64 4.65 3.05
N PRO A 3 14.31 4.51 1.90
CA PRO A 3 13.69 4.69 0.59
C PRO A 3 12.47 3.78 0.37
N VAL A 4 12.50 2.55 0.87
CA VAL A 4 11.35 1.63 0.80
C VAL A 4 10.17 2.16 1.62
N ARG A 5 10.44 2.66 2.83
CA ARG A 5 9.40 3.27 3.67
C ARG A 5 8.78 4.50 3.02
N ALA A 6 9.61 5.35 2.42
CA ALA A 6 9.13 6.53 1.72
C ALA A 6 8.21 6.15 0.55
N PHE A 7 8.63 5.18 -0.26
CA PHE A 7 7.83 4.64 -1.34
C PHE A 7 6.50 4.07 -0.84
N LEU A 8 6.52 3.22 0.19
CA LEU A 8 5.29 2.62 0.74
C LEU A 8 4.32 3.68 1.26
N LEU A 9 4.81 4.71 1.94
CA LEU A 9 3.97 5.83 2.38
C LEU A 9 3.34 6.57 1.20
N GLU A 10 4.13 6.89 0.17
CA GLU A 10 3.66 7.59 -1.02
C GLU A 10 2.63 6.76 -1.79
N ALA A 11 2.86 5.46 -1.96
CA ALA A 11 1.96 4.53 -2.63
C ALA A 11 0.63 4.37 -1.87
N LEU A 12 0.68 4.16 -0.55
CA LEU A 12 -0.53 4.11 0.29
C LEU A 12 -1.34 5.40 0.18
N GLN A 13 -0.67 6.55 0.27
CA GLN A 13 -1.32 7.85 0.17
C GLN A 13 -1.92 8.10 -1.23
N ARG A 14 -1.23 7.68 -2.29
CA ARG A 14 -1.72 7.74 -3.67
C ARG A 14 -3.00 6.94 -3.83
N VAL A 15 -3.02 5.68 -3.38
CA VAL A 15 -4.23 4.82 -3.45
C VAL A 15 -5.37 5.40 -2.61
N ALA A 16 -5.07 5.82 -1.38
CA ALA A 16 -6.06 6.44 -0.49
C ALA A 16 -6.73 7.71 -1.08
N ASN A 17 -6.02 8.41 -1.97
CA ASN A 17 -6.49 9.61 -2.65
C ASN A 17 -7.16 9.33 -4.01
N GLY A 18 -7.42 8.06 -4.33
CA GLY A 18 -8.08 7.66 -5.58
C GLY A 18 -7.13 7.36 -6.74
N GLY A 19 -5.82 7.40 -6.51
CA GLY A 19 -4.83 6.87 -7.43
C GLY A 19 -4.81 5.34 -7.46
N ASP A 20 -3.85 4.80 -8.20
CA ASP A 20 -3.64 3.36 -8.34
C ASP A 20 -2.15 3.03 -8.27
N ILE A 21 -1.84 1.76 -8.06
CA ILE A 21 -0.50 1.18 -8.14
C ILE A 21 -0.62 -0.19 -8.78
N ASP A 22 0.26 -0.49 -9.73
CA ASP A 22 0.31 -1.81 -10.33
C ASP A 22 1.38 -2.70 -9.66
N ARG A 23 1.26 -4.00 -9.92
CA ARG A 23 2.17 -4.99 -9.33
C ARG A 23 3.63 -4.79 -9.72
N THR A 24 3.88 -4.32 -10.94
CA THR A 24 5.23 -4.12 -11.47
C THR A 24 5.91 -2.93 -10.78
N GLU A 25 5.18 -1.83 -10.57
CA GLU A 25 5.63 -0.67 -9.81
C GLU A 25 6.02 -1.08 -8.39
N LEU A 26 5.16 -1.85 -7.72
CA LEU A 26 5.40 -2.32 -6.35
C LEU A 26 6.60 -3.27 -6.24
N ASP A 27 6.70 -4.27 -7.10
CA ASP A 27 7.78 -5.27 -7.07
C ASP A 27 9.14 -4.64 -7.45
N THR A 28 9.14 -3.62 -8.32
CA THR A 28 10.36 -2.88 -8.68
C THR A 28 10.89 -2.06 -7.51
N ALA A 29 9.99 -1.39 -6.77
CA ALA A 29 10.37 -0.56 -5.63
C ALA A 29 10.72 -1.41 -4.39
N VAL A 30 10.12 -2.59 -4.25
CA VAL A 30 10.30 -3.49 -3.11
C VAL A 30 10.69 -4.90 -3.58
N PRO A 31 11.92 -5.10 -4.11
CA PRO A 31 12.33 -6.37 -4.70
C PRO A 31 12.51 -7.50 -3.69
N ASN A 32 12.62 -7.17 -2.39
CA ASN A 32 12.72 -8.17 -1.32
C ASN A 32 11.76 -7.84 -0.15
N PRO A 33 10.46 -8.19 -0.27
CA PRO A 33 9.48 -7.94 0.78
C PRO A 33 9.77 -8.69 2.10
N ARG A 34 10.63 -9.73 2.07
CA ARG A 34 10.99 -10.52 3.26
C ARG A 34 11.93 -9.79 4.22
N SER A 35 12.62 -8.75 3.76
CA SER A 35 13.51 -7.94 4.61
C SER A 35 12.80 -6.76 5.29
N LEU A 36 11.52 -6.55 5.01
CA LEU A 36 10.74 -5.45 5.59
C LEU A 36 10.51 -5.67 7.07
N ASP A 37 10.46 -4.57 7.82
CA ASP A 37 9.94 -4.62 9.18
C ASP A 37 8.44 -4.94 9.17
N ARG A 38 7.86 -5.20 10.35
CA ARG A 38 6.46 -5.61 10.49
C ARG A 38 5.48 -4.62 9.85
N ASN A 39 5.71 -3.32 10.00
CA ASN A 39 4.79 -2.29 9.51
C ASN A 39 4.98 -2.03 8.02
N GLU A 40 6.23 -2.01 7.56
CA GLU A 40 6.55 -1.94 6.13
C GLU A 40 5.98 -3.15 5.39
N LYS A 41 6.08 -4.35 5.98
CA LYS A 41 5.52 -5.57 5.42
C LYS A 41 4.00 -5.51 5.34
N SER A 42 3.33 -5.06 6.40
CA SER A 42 1.88 -4.90 6.40
C SER A 42 1.42 -3.91 5.32
N ALA A 43 2.12 -2.79 5.16
CA ALA A 43 1.85 -1.80 4.12
C ALA A 43 2.03 -2.40 2.71
N TRP A 44 3.11 -3.14 2.49
CA TRP A 44 3.39 -3.81 1.23
C TRP A 44 2.33 -4.87 0.89
N GLU A 45 1.90 -5.69 1.86
CA GLU A 45 0.87 -6.71 1.67
C GLU A 45 -0.47 -6.08 1.23
N GLU A 46 -0.87 -4.95 1.81
CA GLU A 46 -2.09 -4.27 1.39
C GLU A 46 -2.01 -3.68 -0.01
N LEU A 47 -0.88 -3.04 -0.36
CA LEU A 47 -0.66 -2.55 -1.72
C LEU A 47 -0.63 -3.70 -2.74
N SER A 48 -0.04 -4.83 -2.36
CA SER A 48 -0.03 -6.05 -3.18
C SER A 48 -1.46 -6.54 -3.43
N HIS A 49 -2.28 -6.65 -2.39
CA HIS A 49 -3.69 -7.04 -2.54
C HIS A 49 -4.45 -6.05 -3.43
N TRP A 50 -4.26 -4.75 -3.22
CA TRP A 50 -4.90 -3.72 -4.05
C TRP A 50 -4.55 -3.85 -5.54
N ALA A 51 -3.27 -4.09 -5.84
CA ALA A 51 -2.79 -4.29 -7.20
C ALA A 51 -3.37 -5.57 -7.84
N ASP A 52 -3.54 -6.63 -7.05
CA ASP A 52 -4.07 -7.92 -7.53
C ASP A 52 -5.61 -7.91 -7.67
N ASP A 53 -6.33 -7.13 -6.86
CA ASP A 53 -7.80 -7.11 -6.78
C ASP A 53 -8.49 -6.20 -7.83
N GLY A 54 -7.86 -5.95 -8.98
CA GLY A 54 -8.37 -5.03 -10.00
C GLY A 54 -9.81 -5.35 -10.46
N ASP A 55 -10.11 -6.61 -10.71
CA ASP A 55 -11.42 -7.09 -11.15
C ASP A 55 -12.50 -6.96 -10.05
N ILE A 56 -12.11 -7.13 -8.78
CA ILE A 56 -12.99 -6.94 -7.63
C ILE A 56 -13.30 -5.45 -7.47
N ARG A 57 -12.30 -4.57 -7.57
CA ARG A 57 -12.45 -3.12 -7.46
C ARG A 57 -13.35 -2.54 -8.56
N GLU A 58 -13.31 -3.10 -9.77
CA GLU A 58 -14.20 -2.70 -10.87
C GLU A 58 -15.66 -3.08 -10.63
N ARG A 59 -15.91 -4.19 -9.91
CA ARG A 59 -17.25 -4.76 -9.71
C ARG A 59 -17.89 -4.36 -8.38
N ASP A 60 -17.09 -4.01 -7.38
CA ASP A 60 -17.53 -3.62 -6.05
C ASP A 60 -16.90 -2.30 -5.61
N GLN A 61 -17.63 -1.21 -5.83
CA GLN A 61 -17.20 0.12 -5.42
C GLN A 61 -17.09 0.27 -3.89
N ARG A 62 -17.91 -0.43 -3.12
CA ARG A 62 -17.86 -0.36 -1.64
C ARG A 62 -16.59 -1.02 -1.13
N TYR A 63 -16.18 -2.13 -1.74
CA TYR A 63 -14.89 -2.75 -1.47
C TYR A 63 -13.73 -1.78 -1.74
N ALA A 64 -13.75 -1.09 -2.90
CA ALA A 64 -12.71 -0.12 -3.24
C ALA A 64 -12.66 1.07 -2.26
N GLU A 65 -13.82 1.60 -1.85
CA GLU A 65 -13.91 2.68 -0.85
C GLU A 65 -13.38 2.24 0.51
N PHE A 66 -13.80 1.06 1.00
CA PHE A 66 -13.32 0.48 2.25
C PHE A 66 -11.79 0.28 2.23
N LYS A 67 -11.25 -0.30 1.15
CA LYS A 67 -9.80 -0.49 1.01
C LYS A 67 -9.05 0.83 1.02
N ARG A 68 -9.59 1.90 0.41
CA ARG A 68 -8.96 3.24 0.46
C ARG A 68 -8.95 3.85 1.86
N GLU A 69 -9.99 3.65 2.65
CA GLU A 69 -9.99 4.03 4.06
C GLU A 69 -8.94 3.24 4.84
N TRP A 70 -8.88 1.92 4.61
CA TRP A 70 -7.86 1.05 5.21
C TRP A 70 -6.42 1.47 4.87
N MET A 71 -6.17 1.92 3.63
CA MET A 71 -4.84 2.46 3.26
C MET A 71 -4.44 3.66 4.14
N ARG A 72 -5.38 4.51 4.57
CA ARG A 72 -5.09 5.64 5.46
C ARG A 72 -4.66 5.18 6.85
N ASP A 73 -5.23 4.08 7.35
CA ASP A 73 -4.82 3.49 8.62
C ASP A 73 -3.37 2.98 8.55
N HIS A 74 -2.97 2.37 7.42
CA HIS A 74 -1.58 1.96 7.20
C HIS A 74 -0.63 3.15 7.05
N VAL A 75 -1.06 4.27 6.43
CA VAL A 75 -0.26 5.52 6.43
C VAL A 75 0.00 5.99 7.86
N ALA A 76 -1.03 6.02 8.71
CA ALA A 76 -0.90 6.43 10.11
C ALA A 76 0.04 5.49 10.89
N ALA A 77 -0.13 4.17 10.75
CA ALA A 77 0.71 3.19 11.40
C ALA A 77 2.18 3.26 10.95
N LEU A 78 2.42 3.43 9.65
CA LEU A 78 3.78 3.49 9.10
C LEU A 78 4.49 4.81 9.43
N THR A 79 3.74 5.89 9.62
CA THR A 79 4.26 7.20 10.08
C THR A 79 4.61 7.17 11.58
N ALA A 80 3.75 6.60 12.42
CA ALA A 80 3.95 6.56 13.88
C ALA A 80 5.20 5.76 14.31
N ASN A 81 5.58 4.75 13.52
CA ASN A 81 6.74 3.90 13.80
C ASN A 81 8.08 4.47 13.28
N GLY A 82 8.13 5.76 12.90
CA GLY A 82 9.34 6.45 12.47
C GLY A 82 9.90 7.47 13.47
N SER A 83 9.37 7.52 14.70
CA SER A 83 9.81 8.42 15.78
C SER A 83 10.83 7.77 16.71
#